data_AF-A0A0E3Y7W7-F1
#
_entry.id   AF-A0A0E3Y7W7-F1
#
_cell.length_a   1.000
_cell.length_b   1.000
_cell.length_c   1.000
_cell.angle_alpha   90.00
_cell.angle_beta   90.00
_cell.angle_gamma   90.00
#
_symmetry.space_group_name_H-M   'P 1'
#
loop_
_entity.id
_entity.type
_entity.pdbx_description
1 polymer ?
#
loop_
_entity_poly.entity_id
_entity_poly.type
_entity_poly.pdbx_seq_one_letter_code
_entity_poly.pdbx_strand_id
1 'polypeptide(L)' 'MARITVQYAVEKIGNRFDLVLIASRRARQIQLGFEEALVPEENDKHTVIALREIEKGLINKITKI' A
#
# COMPACT_ATOMS: atom_id res chain seq x y z
N MET A 1 4.26 15.64 5.50
CA MET A 1 3.87 14.35 6.09
C MET A 1 2.36 14.36 6.26
N ALA A 2 1.64 13.83 5.28
CA ALA A 2 0.18 13.82 5.33
C ALA A 2 -0.28 12.95 6.53
N ARG A 3 -1.22 13.48 7.32
CA ARG A 3 -1.98 12.68 8.28
C ARG A 3 -2.86 11.74 7.44
N ILE A 4 -2.40 10.51 7.22
CA ILE A 4 -3.15 9.49 6.47
C ILE A 4 -3.96 8.62 7.43
N THR A 5 -5.23 8.41 7.13
CA THR A 5 -6.12 7.52 7.88
C THR A 5 -6.20 6.18 7.18
N VAL A 6 -5.84 5.08 7.85
CA VAL A 6 -5.86 3.73 7.26
C VAL A 6 -7.24 3.07 7.23
N GLN A 7 -8.30 3.80 7.56
CA GLN A 7 -9.65 3.26 7.71
C GLN A 7 -10.14 2.59 6.42
N TYR A 8 -10.00 3.26 5.28
CA TYR A 8 -10.41 2.72 3.99
C TYR A 8 -9.55 1.52 3.56
N ALA A 9 -8.25 1.55 3.86
CA ALA A 9 -7.36 0.42 3.58
C ALA A 9 -7.74 -0.84 4.38
N VAL A 10 -8.15 -0.66 5.64
CA VAL A 10 -8.63 -1.75 6.50
C VAL A 10 -9.95 -2.31 5.98
N GLU A 11 -10.87 -1.48 5.51
CA GLU A 11 -12.15 -1.92 4.94
C GLU A 11 -11.96 -2.75 3.66
N LYS A 12 -10.92 -2.48 2.87
CA LYS A 12 -10.61 -3.27 1.66
C LYS A 12 -10.06 -4.66 1.96
N ILE A 13 -9.25 -4.80 3.01
CA ILE A 13 -8.59 -6.08 3.35
C ILE A 13 -9.38 -6.87 4.39
N GLY A 14 -10.16 -6.20 5.24
CA GLY A 14 -10.94 -6.80 6.33
C GLY A 14 -10.12 -7.20 7.56
N ASN A 15 -8.80 -7.33 7.45
CA ASN A 15 -7.90 -7.66 8.55
C ASN A 15 -6.71 -6.69 8.64
N ARG A 16 -6.53 -6.09 9.83
CA ARG A 16 -5.46 -5.12 10.12
C ARG A 16 -4.06 -5.75 10.07
N PHE A 17 -3.91 -7.01 10.46
CA PHE A 17 -2.60 -7.69 10.42
C PHE A 17 -2.19 -7.99 8.98
N ASP A 18 -3.13 -8.49 8.16
CA ASP A 18 -2.89 -8.72 6.74
C ASP A 18 -2.59 -7.40 6.02
N LEU A 19 -3.27 -6.30 6.37
CA LEU A 19 -2.97 -4.97 5.85
C LEU A 19 -1.50 -4.59 6.09
N VAL A 20 -1.01 -4.73 7.33
CA VAL A 20 0.38 -4.38 7.66
C VAL A 20 1.36 -5.26 6.89
N LEU A 21 1.07 -6.56 6.77
CA LEU A 21 1.93 -7.49 6.04
C LEU A 21 2.01 -7.15 4.54
N ILE A 22 0.86 -6.91 3.91
CA ILE A 22 0.76 -6.58 2.48
C ILE A 22 1.39 -5.22 2.20
N ALA A 23 1.07 -4.20 2.99
CA ALA A 23 1.65 -2.87 2.84
C ALA A 23 3.18 -2.87 3.01
N SER A 24 3.70 -3.65 3.97
CA SER A 24 5.15 -3.77 4.20
C SER A 24 5.87 -4.44 3.04
N ARG A 25 5.31 -5.55 2.51
CA ARG A 25 5.87 -6.24 1.35
C ARG A 25 5.84 -5.35 0.11
N ARG A 26 4.71 -4.67 -0.13
CA ARG A 26 4.53 -3.78 -1.26
C ARG A 26 5.47 -2.58 -1.21
N ALA A 27 5.57 -1.93 -0.06
CA ALA A 27 6.51 -0.82 0.13
C ALA A 27 7.96 -1.23 -0.17
N ARG A 28 8.34 -2.46 0.16
CA ARG A 28 9.67 -3.01 -0.15
C ARG A 28 9.88 -3.28 -1.64
N GLN A 29 8.86 -3.73 -2.37
CA GLN A 29 8.94 -3.90 -3.83
C GLN A 29 9.20 -2.56 -4.54
N ILE A 30 8.49 -1.51 -4.12
CA ILE A 30 8.68 -0.15 -4.66
C ILE A 30 10.06 0.38 -4.27
N GLN A 31 10.46 0.20 -3.01
CA GLN A 31 11.78 0.64 -2.53
C GLN A 31 12.96 -0.01 -3.28
N LEU A 32 12.82 -1.27 -3.67
CA LEU A 32 13.85 -2.01 -4.41
C LEU A 32 13.80 -1.75 -5.92
N GLY A 33 12.80 -1.00 -6.41
CA GLY A 33 12.62 -0.71 -7.83
C GLY A 33 12.16 -1.91 -8.66
N PHE A 34 11.64 -2.96 -8.03
CA PHE A 34 11.12 -4.14 -8.75
C PHE A 34 9.78 -3.85 -9.44
N GLU A 35 8.95 -3.02 -8.84
CA GLU A 35 7.70 -2.55 -9.43
C GLU A 35 7.55 -1.05 -9.19
N GLU A 36 7.09 -0.33 -10.22
CA GLU A 36 6.77 1.08 -10.13
C GLU A 36 5.50 1.29 -9.28
N ALA A 37 5.41 2.48 -8.69
CA ALA A 37 4.22 2.91 -7.98
C ALA A 37 3.06 3.09 -8.95
N LEU A 38 1.91 2.46 -8.65
CA LEU A 38 0.69 2.60 -9.45
C LEU A 38 -0.07 3.90 -9.15
N VAL A 39 0.43 4.67 -8.20
CA VAL A 39 -0.12 5.94 -7.72
C VAL A 39 0.99 6.98 -7.77
N PRO A 40 0.70 8.23 -8.18
CA PRO A 40 1.69 9.29 -8.22
C PRO A 40 2.35 9.49 -6.85
N GLU A 41 3.68 9.54 -6.87
CA GLU A 41 4.53 9.80 -5.73
C GLU A 41 4.49 11.28 -5.36
N GLU A 42 3.52 11.68 -4.54
CA GLU A 42 3.39 13.06 -4.04
C GLU A 42 4.39 13.36 -2.90
N ASN A 43 5.67 13.00 -3.10
CA ASN A 43 6.74 13.07 -2.09
C ASN A 43 6.44 12.24 -0.82
N ASP A 44 5.60 11.22 -0.98
CA ASP A 44 5.21 10.29 0.06
C ASP A 44 6.25 9.16 0.21
N LYS A 45 6.43 8.66 1.44
CA LYS A 45 7.26 7.47 1.67
C LYS A 45 6.62 6.25 0.99
N HIS A 46 7.43 5.29 0.56
CA HIS A 46 6.96 4.03 -0.05
C HIS A 46 5.84 3.32 0.73
N THR A 47 5.86 3.40 2.07
CA THR A 47 4.80 2.84 2.94
C THR A 47 3.45 3.54 2.76
N VAL A 48 3.45 4.86 2.56
CA VAL A 48 2.23 5.65 2.34
C VAL A 48 1.70 5.41 0.94
N ILE A 49 2.58 5.30 -0.05
CA ILE A 49 2.23 4.95 -1.43
C ILE A 49 1.55 3.57 -1.46
N ALA A 50 2.13 2.57 -0.80
CA ALA A 50 1.54 1.22 -0.71
C ALA A 50 0.15 1.23 -0.05
N LEU A 51 -0.07 2.04 0.99
CA LEU A 51 -1.38 2.17 1.62
C LEU A 51 -2.40 2.82 0.66
N ARG A 52 -2.02 3.85 -0.10
CA ARG A 52 -2.90 4.48 -1.11
C ARG A 52 -3.25 3.53 -2.26
N GLU A 53 -2.32 2.68 -2.67
CA GLU A 53 -2.58 1.62 -3.65
C GLU A 53 -3.62 0.61 -3.14
N ILE A 54 -3.52 0.23 -1.87
CA ILE A 54 -4.48 -0.66 -1.20
C ILE A 54 -5.85 0.00 -1.07
N GLU A 55 -5.93 1.28 -0.71
CA GLU A 55 -7.19 2.04 -0.65
C GLU A 55 -7.90 2.09 -2.01
N LYS A 56 -7.14 2.28 -3.09
CA LYS A 56 -7.65 2.23 -4.47
C LYS A 56 -8.00 0.82 -4.93
N GLY A 57 -7.71 -0.22 -4.14
CA GLY A 57 -7.96 -1.62 -4.48
C GLY A 57 -7.06 -2.16 -5.59
N LEU A 58 -5.94 -1.50 -5.86
CA LEU A 58 -4.95 -1.91 -6.87
C LEU A 58 -4.05 -3.04 -6.37
N ILE A 59 -3.85 -3.11 -5.05
CA ILE A 59 -3.01 -4.11 -4.38
C ILE A 59 -3.82 -4.79 -3.27
N ASN A 60 -3.78 -6.11 -3.26
CA ASN A 60 -4.49 -6.98 -2.35
C ASN A 60 -3.83 -8.38 -2.37
N LYS A 61 -4.17 -9.22 -1.40
CA LYS A 61 -3.51 -10.51 -1.11
C LYS A 61 -3.44 -11.47 -2.30
N ILE A 62 -4.32 -11.34 -3.29
CA ILE A 62 -4.51 -12.31 -4.38
C ILE A 62 -3.97 -11.80 -5.72
N THR A 63 -3.94 -10.49 -5.94
CA THR A 63 -3.86 -9.92 -7.30
C THR A 63 -2.44 -9.78 -7.81
N LYS A 64 -1.45 -9.59 -6.93
CA LYS A 64 -0.01 -9.62 -7.23
C LYS A 64 0.77 -9.87 -5.95
N ILE A 65 1.39 -11.06 -5.83
CA ILE A 65 2.39 -11.37 -4.80
C ILE A 65 3.74 -11.53 -5.49
#